data_AF-A0A4W5QR28-F1
#
_entry.id   AF-A0A4W5QR28-F1
#
_cell.length_a   1.000
_cell.length_b   1.000
_cell.length_c   1.000
_cell.angle_alpha   90.00
_cell.angle_beta   90.00
_cell.angle_gamma   90.00
#
_symmetry.space_group_name_H-M   'P 1'
#
loop_
_entity.id
_entity.type
_entity.pdbx_description
1 polymer ?
#
loop_
_entity_poly.entity_id
_entity_poly.type
_entity_poly.pdbx_seq_one_letter_code
_entity_poly.pdbx_strand_id
1 'polypeptide(L)'
;THLNTHSPKHLNTHTEEVVLKFEKARVRARNVAYDTLPVIIHGNGPTKLQLNYLGNYVPTAWTHETGCGICDNDLIYLNDTPDEEMPLVYVSVFIVQPTPFLEEFLERLTTLNYPTSRIRLFIHNNVSTHRRHHTDTPSHRHAITQTRHQTDTPSHRHAI
;
A
#
# COMPACT_ATOMS: atom_id res chain seq x y z
N THR A 1 41.47 26.45 -19.76
CA THR A 1 40.14 27.10 -19.71
C THR A 1 39.09 26.10 -20.16
N HIS A 2 38.81 25.04 -19.37
CA HIS A 2 37.76 24.91 -18.34
C HIS A 2 36.31 25.18 -18.82
N LEU A 3 35.63 24.09 -19.23
CA LEU A 3 34.18 23.92 -19.33
C LEU A 3 33.88 22.64 -18.52
N ASN A 4 33.48 22.67 -17.24
CA ASN A 4 32.20 23.03 -16.62
C ASN A 4 30.97 22.29 -17.18
N THR A 5 30.40 21.47 -16.28
CA THR A 5 29.08 20.81 -16.24
C THR A 5 28.90 19.44 -16.91
N HIS A 6 28.21 18.56 -16.16
CA HIS A 6 27.63 17.27 -16.52
C HIS A 6 28.53 16.02 -16.55
N SER A 7 28.66 15.39 -15.39
CA SER A 7 28.73 13.93 -15.31
C SER A 7 27.56 13.43 -14.44
N PRO A 8 26.68 12.54 -14.95
CA PRO A 8 25.66 11.92 -14.12
C PRO A 8 26.37 11.06 -13.07
N LYS A 9 26.38 11.51 -11.80
CA LYS A 9 26.98 10.72 -10.72
C LYS A 9 26.13 9.47 -10.52
N HIS A 10 26.74 8.34 -10.86
CA HIS A 10 26.19 7.01 -10.71
C HIS A 10 26.13 6.65 -9.23
N LEU A 11 25.00 6.15 -8.74
CA LEU A 11 24.84 5.71 -7.36
C LEU A 11 25.35 4.26 -7.19
N ASN A 12 26.57 3.99 -7.66
CA ASN A 12 27.32 2.78 -7.29
C ASN A 12 28.55 3.30 -6.57
N THR A 13 28.70 3.18 -5.27
CA THR A 13 28.47 2.09 -4.34
C THR A 13 28.47 2.77 -2.97
N HIS A 14 27.73 2.28 -1.98
CA HIS A 14 27.54 2.86 -0.63
C HIS A 14 26.31 3.77 -0.49
N THR A 15 25.17 3.12 -0.24
CA THR A 15 23.95 3.73 0.30
C THR A 15 24.21 4.67 1.49
N GLU A 16 25.27 4.43 2.25
CA GLU A 16 25.67 5.21 3.44
C GLU A 16 26.27 6.59 3.11
N GLU A 17 26.64 6.84 1.85
CA GLU A 17 27.25 8.11 1.45
C GLU A 17 26.22 9.18 1.06
N VAL A 18 24.93 8.84 0.94
CA VAL A 18 23.90 9.77 0.46
C VAL A 18 22.87 10.04 1.52
N VAL A 19 22.80 11.30 1.95
CA VAL A 19 21.88 11.77 3.00
C VAL A 19 20.94 12.86 2.47
N LEU A 20 19.79 13.01 3.12
CA LEU A 20 18.88 14.14 2.87
C LEU A 20 19.45 15.42 3.48
N LYS A 21 19.50 16.48 2.68
CA LYS A 21 19.79 17.84 3.10
C LYS A 21 18.51 18.66 2.98
N PHE A 22 17.93 19.01 4.11
CA PHE A 22 16.77 19.89 4.18
C PHE A 22 17.20 21.35 4.02
N GLU A 23 16.60 22.03 3.07
CA GLU A 23 16.63 23.49 2.91
C GLU A 23 15.23 24.04 3.25
N LYS A 24 15.05 25.36 3.27
CA LYS A 24 13.77 26.01 3.56
C LYS A 24 12.64 25.49 2.68
N ALA A 25 12.76 25.71 1.36
CA ALA A 25 11.71 25.40 0.39
C ALA A 25 11.87 24.06 -0.35
N ARG A 26 12.92 23.28 -0.05
CA ARG A 26 13.21 22.02 -0.78
C ARG A 26 14.12 21.08 -0.01
N VAL A 27 14.18 19.84 -0.45
CA VAL A 27 15.11 18.81 0.03
C VAL A 27 16.03 18.40 -1.11
N ARG A 28 17.31 18.16 -0.81
CA ARG A 28 18.29 17.67 -1.77
C ARG A 28 18.99 16.43 -1.24
N ALA A 29 19.54 15.61 -2.12
CA ALA A 29 20.55 14.64 -1.71
C ALA A 29 21.91 15.33 -1.53
N ARG A 30 22.67 14.90 -0.52
CA ARG A 30 24.09 15.25 -0.34
C ARG A 30 24.90 13.96 -0.33
N ASN A 31 25.93 13.90 -1.17
CA ASN A 31 26.97 12.89 -1.02
C ASN A 31 27.97 13.39 0.03
N VAL A 32 28.06 12.69 1.17
CA VAL A 32 28.91 13.08 2.30
C VAL A 32 30.38 12.72 2.10
N ALA A 33 30.69 11.71 1.30
CA ALA A 33 32.08 11.30 1.02
C ALA A 33 32.85 12.36 0.22
N TYR A 34 32.17 13.06 -0.69
CA TYR A 34 32.77 14.07 -1.56
C TYR A 34 32.29 15.50 -1.29
N ASP A 35 31.47 15.68 -0.25
CA ASP A 35 30.77 16.93 0.05
C ASP A 35 30.11 17.61 -1.18
N THR A 36 29.32 16.84 -1.94
CA THR A 36 28.66 17.35 -3.15
C THR A 36 27.14 17.25 -3.09
N LEU A 37 26.45 18.16 -3.79
CA LEU A 37 25.00 18.16 -3.95
C LEU A 37 24.65 17.77 -5.40
N PRO A 38 24.40 16.48 -5.69
CA PRO A 38 24.06 16.05 -7.04
C PRO A 38 22.82 16.78 -7.58
N VAL A 39 22.75 16.87 -8.90
CA VAL A 39 21.58 17.39 -9.65
C VAL A 39 20.69 16.24 -10.10
N ILE A 40 21.30 15.13 -10.50
CA ILE A 40 20.60 13.91 -10.94
C ILE A 40 20.90 12.82 -9.91
N ILE A 41 19.84 12.16 -9.44
CA ILE A 41 19.92 10.96 -8.60
C ILE A 41 19.46 9.80 -9.47
N HIS A 42 20.32 8.82 -9.69
CA HIS A 42 20.00 7.65 -10.48
C HIS A 42 20.15 6.40 -9.61
N GLY A 43 19.03 5.84 -9.16
CA GLY A 43 19.02 4.56 -8.46
C GLY A 43 19.05 3.40 -9.45
N ASN A 44 20.22 2.85 -9.74
CA ASN A 44 20.38 1.71 -10.63
C ASN A 44 20.62 0.38 -9.88
N GLY A 45 20.30 -0.74 -10.53
CA GLY A 45 20.45 -2.07 -9.94
C GLY A 45 19.66 -2.21 -8.62
N PRO A 46 20.29 -2.64 -7.51
CA PRO A 46 19.61 -2.89 -6.24
C PRO A 46 19.24 -1.62 -5.45
N THR A 47 19.51 -0.41 -5.98
CA THR A 47 19.30 0.85 -5.25
C THR A 47 17.93 1.51 -5.48
N LYS A 48 17.00 0.81 -6.14
CA LYS A 48 15.67 1.34 -6.49
C LYS A 48 14.84 1.71 -5.26
N LEU A 49 14.91 0.92 -4.18
CA LEU A 49 14.18 1.22 -2.93
C LEU A 49 14.72 2.47 -2.24
N GLN A 50 16.03 2.69 -2.27
CA GLN A 50 16.68 3.90 -1.77
C GLN A 50 16.23 5.12 -2.60
N LEU A 51 16.10 4.96 -3.91
CA LEU A 51 15.56 6.03 -4.77
C LEU A 51 14.10 6.35 -4.43
N ASN A 52 13.25 5.34 -4.19
CA ASN A 52 11.87 5.54 -3.74
C ASN A 52 11.84 6.32 -2.42
N TYR A 53 12.71 5.97 -1.46
CA TYR A 53 12.84 6.70 -0.20
C TYR A 53 13.22 8.17 -0.42
N LEU A 54 14.24 8.46 -1.25
CA LEU A 54 14.65 9.84 -1.56
C LEU A 54 13.53 10.61 -2.29
N GLY A 55 12.78 9.93 -3.16
CA GLY A 55 11.66 10.48 -3.93
C GLY A 55 10.49 10.96 -3.07
N ASN A 56 10.33 10.45 -1.84
CA ASN A 56 9.34 10.96 -0.88
C ASN A 56 9.63 12.40 -0.43
N TYR A 57 10.84 12.92 -0.65
CA TYR A 57 11.28 14.23 -0.20
C TYR A 57 11.77 15.11 -1.35
N VAL A 58 12.70 14.61 -2.16
CA VAL A 58 13.44 15.41 -3.14
C VAL A 58 12.62 15.61 -4.44
N PRO A 59 12.56 16.84 -5.00
CA PRO A 59 13.01 18.08 -4.39
C PRO A 59 11.98 18.69 -3.44
N THR A 60 10.69 18.45 -3.65
CA THR A 60 9.60 19.15 -2.95
C THR A 60 8.41 18.25 -2.64
N ALA A 61 8.57 16.92 -2.77
CA ALA A 61 7.49 15.98 -2.46
C ALA A 61 7.08 16.09 -0.98
N TRP A 62 8.05 16.36 -0.11
CA TRP A 62 7.81 16.72 1.28
C TRP A 62 8.86 17.72 1.79
N THR A 63 8.44 18.77 2.49
CA THR A 63 9.33 19.73 3.17
C THR A 63 8.87 19.97 4.62
N HIS A 64 9.76 20.50 5.46
CA HIS A 64 9.42 20.81 6.85
C HIS A 64 8.52 22.06 6.99
N GLU A 65 8.51 22.95 6.00
CA GLU A 65 7.70 24.18 6.03
C GLU A 65 6.26 23.92 5.58
N THR A 66 6.07 23.12 4.52
CA THR A 66 4.76 22.92 3.87
C THR A 66 4.21 21.50 3.98
N GLY A 67 4.95 20.57 4.60
CA GLY A 67 4.60 19.16 4.59
C GLY A 67 4.66 18.56 3.19
N CYS A 68 3.74 17.64 2.90
CA CYS A 68 3.69 16.92 1.63
C CYS A 68 3.09 17.78 0.52
N GLY A 69 3.85 18.05 -0.54
CA GLY A 69 3.42 18.91 -1.65
C GLY A 69 2.54 18.23 -2.71
N ILE A 70 2.33 16.91 -2.60
CA ILE A 70 1.60 16.11 -3.60
C ILE A 70 0.51 15.22 -2.98
N CYS A 71 0.31 15.26 -1.67
CA CYS A 71 -0.61 14.35 -0.99
C CYS A 71 -2.08 14.64 -1.29
N ASP A 72 -2.38 15.88 -1.68
CA ASP A 72 -3.73 16.29 -2.06
C ASP A 72 -4.01 16.13 -3.56
N ASN A 73 -3.04 15.61 -4.33
CA ASN A 73 -3.24 15.35 -5.74
C ASN A 73 -4.32 14.28 -5.94
N ASP A 74 -5.24 14.56 -6.86
CA ASP A 74 -6.32 13.64 -7.25
C ASP A 74 -7.22 13.17 -6.09
N LEU A 75 -7.31 13.95 -5.00
CA LEU A 75 -8.24 13.66 -3.91
C LEU A 75 -9.70 13.74 -4.39
N ILE A 76 -10.49 12.74 -3.99
CA ILE A 76 -11.93 12.72 -4.18
C ILE A 76 -12.58 13.01 -2.83
N TYR A 77 -13.26 14.14 -2.73
CA TYR A 77 -14.01 14.51 -1.53
C TYR A 77 -15.37 13.82 -1.53
N LEU A 78 -15.53 12.84 -0.63
CA LEU A 78 -16.72 11.97 -0.61
C LEU A 78 -18.02 12.73 -0.34
N ASN A 79 -17.97 13.87 0.37
CA ASN A 79 -19.16 14.67 0.65
C ASN A 79 -19.63 15.52 -0.54
N ASP A 80 -18.71 15.83 -1.47
CA ASP A 80 -18.95 16.74 -2.59
C ASP A 80 -19.10 15.98 -3.93
N THR A 81 -18.92 14.66 -3.90
CA THR A 81 -18.98 13.81 -5.10
C THR A 81 -20.28 12.99 -5.06
N PRO A 82 -21.17 13.11 -6.06
CA PRO A 82 -22.39 12.30 -6.14
C PRO A 82 -22.10 10.80 -6.20
N ASP A 83 -23.00 9.99 -5.63
CA ASP A 83 -22.86 8.53 -5.52
C ASP A 83 -22.58 7.85 -6.87
N GLU A 84 -23.19 8.33 -7.96
CA GLU A 84 -23.03 7.76 -9.30
C GLU A 84 -21.63 7.98 -9.89
N GLU A 85 -20.96 9.06 -9.48
CA GLU A 85 -19.63 9.47 -9.95
C GLU A 85 -18.50 8.83 -9.14
N MET A 86 -18.77 8.41 -7.89
CA MET A 86 -17.83 7.69 -7.03
C MET A 86 -17.31 6.43 -7.72
N PRO A 87 -16.01 6.07 -7.67
CA PRO A 87 -15.50 4.88 -8.36
C PRO A 87 -16.14 3.55 -7.91
N LEU A 88 -16.16 2.52 -8.78
CA LEU A 88 -16.53 1.17 -8.32
C LEU A 88 -15.35 0.57 -7.54
N VAL A 89 -15.55 0.24 -6.27
CA VAL A 89 -14.50 -0.33 -5.40
C VAL A 89 -14.76 -1.78 -5.07
N TYR A 90 -13.68 -2.57 -4.96
CA TYR A 90 -13.71 -3.97 -4.54
C TYR A 90 -13.10 -4.08 -3.16
N VAL A 91 -13.92 -4.46 -2.17
CA VAL A 91 -13.49 -4.66 -0.79
C VAL A 91 -13.36 -6.16 -0.56
N SER A 92 -12.14 -6.62 -0.26
CA SER A 92 -11.85 -8.02 0.03
C SER A 92 -11.45 -8.17 1.49
N VAL A 93 -12.23 -8.94 2.23
CA VAL A 93 -12.01 -9.23 3.66
C VAL A 93 -11.46 -10.64 3.80
N PHE A 94 -10.33 -10.79 4.49
CA PHE A 94 -9.68 -12.08 4.71
C PHE A 94 -9.59 -12.40 6.21
N ILE A 95 -10.39 -13.39 6.64
CA ILE A 95 -10.40 -13.90 8.01
C ILE A 95 -9.62 -15.21 8.02
N VAL A 96 -8.30 -15.12 8.18
CA VAL A 96 -7.39 -16.26 8.03
C VAL A 96 -7.15 -17.00 9.34
N GLN A 97 -7.34 -16.32 10.47
CA GLN A 97 -7.15 -16.84 11.83
C GLN A 97 -8.24 -16.32 12.77
N PRO A 98 -8.51 -16.97 13.92
CA PRO A 98 -9.50 -16.51 14.89
C PRO A 98 -9.28 -15.05 15.24
N THR A 99 -10.28 -14.21 14.94
CA THR A 99 -10.20 -12.76 15.10
C THR A 99 -11.26 -12.33 16.10
N PRO A 100 -10.87 -11.82 17.28
CA PRO A 100 -11.82 -11.25 18.23
C PRO A 100 -12.60 -10.09 17.61
N PHE A 101 -13.82 -9.87 18.09
CA PHE A 101 -14.70 -8.77 17.65
C PHE A 101 -15.03 -8.78 16.14
N LEU A 102 -15.15 -9.98 15.55
CA LEU A 102 -15.44 -10.13 14.13
C LEU A 102 -16.82 -9.57 13.76
N GLU A 103 -17.81 -9.75 14.63
CA GLU A 103 -19.18 -9.27 14.39
C GLU A 103 -19.20 -7.74 14.33
N GLU A 104 -18.58 -7.07 15.28
CA GLU A 104 -18.45 -5.61 15.32
C GLU A 104 -17.65 -5.07 14.13
N PHE A 105 -16.64 -5.82 13.67
CA PHE A 105 -15.93 -5.49 12.43
C PHE A 105 -16.86 -5.56 11.21
N LEU A 106 -17.67 -6.62 11.09
CA LEU A 106 -18.63 -6.77 9.99
C LEU A 106 -19.72 -5.71 10.06
N GLU A 107 -20.21 -5.35 11.25
CA GLU A 107 -21.14 -4.23 11.44
C GLU A 107 -20.54 -2.91 10.95
N ARG A 108 -19.27 -2.63 11.27
CA ARG A 108 -18.56 -1.44 10.77
C ARG A 108 -18.42 -1.41 9.26
N LEU A 109 -18.32 -2.57 8.60
CA LEU A 109 -18.31 -2.61 7.13
C LEU A 109 -19.64 -2.16 6.52
N THR A 110 -20.77 -2.36 7.23
CA THR A 110 -22.09 -1.92 6.74
C THR A 110 -22.30 -0.41 6.86
N THR A 111 -21.50 0.27 7.69
CA THR A 111 -21.60 1.71 7.96
C THR A 111 -20.47 2.53 7.34
N LEU A 112 -19.75 1.96 6.37
CA LEU A 112 -18.76 2.70 5.58
C LEU A 112 -19.42 3.92 4.93
N ASN A 113 -18.77 5.07 5.00
CA ASN A 113 -19.19 6.29 4.32
C ASN A 113 -18.86 6.20 2.81
N TYR A 114 -19.53 5.28 2.12
CA TYR A 114 -19.38 5.04 0.70
C TYR A 114 -20.64 4.38 0.12
N PRO A 115 -21.08 4.72 -1.10
CA PRO A 115 -22.33 4.19 -1.64
C PRO A 115 -22.25 2.66 -1.79
N THR A 116 -23.17 1.94 -1.14
CA THR A 116 -23.18 0.45 -1.16
C THR A 116 -23.36 -0.11 -2.58
N SER A 117 -24.05 0.62 -3.46
CA SER A 117 -24.19 0.30 -4.89
C SER A 117 -22.86 0.30 -5.65
N ARG A 118 -21.87 1.06 -5.16
CA ARG A 118 -20.51 1.21 -5.70
C ARG A 118 -19.46 0.35 -4.97
N ILE A 119 -19.88 -0.53 -4.07
CA ILE A 119 -19.01 -1.53 -3.43
C ILE A 119 -19.26 -2.92 -4.02
N ARG A 120 -18.20 -3.69 -4.22
CA ARG A 120 -18.23 -5.13 -4.45
C ARG A 120 -17.48 -5.82 -3.33
N LEU A 121 -18.21 -6.55 -2.48
CA LEU A 121 -17.67 -7.19 -1.29
C LEU A 121 -17.36 -8.66 -1.56
N PHE A 122 -16.14 -9.07 -1.22
CA PHE A 122 -15.71 -10.46 -1.16
C PHE A 122 -15.21 -10.79 0.24
N ILE A 123 -15.66 -11.89 0.83
CA ILE A 123 -15.21 -12.35 2.15
C ILE A 123 -14.67 -13.77 2.05
N HIS A 124 -13.40 -13.93 2.38
CA HIS A 124 -12.75 -15.22 2.56
C HIS A 124 -12.59 -15.51 4.05
N ASN A 125 -13.12 -16.65 4.50
CA ASN A 125 -13.01 -17.11 5.89
C ASN A 125 -12.37 -18.50 5.93
N ASN A 126 -11.21 -18.61 6.55
CA ASN A 126 -10.44 -19.84 6.72
C ASN A 126 -10.49 -20.39 8.16
N VAL A 127 -11.40 -19.88 8.99
CA VAL A 127 -11.51 -20.26 10.41
C VAL A 127 -12.75 -21.12 10.63
N SER A 128 -12.54 -22.39 10.99
CA SER A 128 -13.60 -23.38 11.20
C SER A 128 -14.56 -23.02 12.35
N THR A 129 -14.11 -22.28 13.37
CA THR A 129 -14.91 -21.88 14.55
C THR A 129 -15.98 -20.82 14.21
N HIS A 130 -15.76 -19.97 13.21
CA HIS A 130 -16.75 -18.96 12.79
C HIS A 130 -17.83 -19.52 11.85
N ARG A 131 -17.85 -20.83 11.60
CA ARG A 131 -18.79 -21.49 10.67
C ARG A 131 -20.21 -21.69 11.23
N ARG A 132 -20.47 -21.37 12.51
CA ARG A 132 -21.72 -21.76 13.21
C ARG A 132 -22.77 -20.65 13.45
N HIS A 133 -22.67 -19.46 12.83
CA HIS A 133 -23.66 -18.39 13.08
C HIS A 133 -24.31 -17.71 11.86
N HIS A 134 -24.20 -18.27 10.64
CA HIS A 134 -24.92 -17.72 9.49
C HIS A 134 -25.75 -18.79 8.77
N THR A 135 -26.92 -19.10 9.34
CA THR A 135 -28.09 -19.52 8.59
C THR A 135 -29.16 -18.46 8.79
N ASP A 136 -29.72 -17.98 7.68
CA ASP A 136 -30.80 -17.01 7.53
C ASP A 136 -30.42 -15.53 7.46
N THR A 137 -30.04 -15.11 6.25
CA THR A 137 -30.37 -13.76 5.76
C THR A 137 -30.69 -13.86 4.25
N PRO A 138 -31.80 -13.29 3.75
CA PRO A 138 -32.18 -13.40 2.34
C PRO A 138 -31.17 -12.68 1.45
N SER A 139 -30.58 -13.44 0.52
CA SER A 139 -29.54 -12.98 -0.40
C SER A 139 -30.05 -11.89 -1.35
N HIS A 140 -29.51 -10.68 -1.21
CA HIS A 140 -29.06 -9.95 -2.39
C HIS A 140 -27.81 -10.66 -2.89
N ARG A 141 -27.82 -11.07 -4.17
CA ARG A 141 -26.82 -11.96 -4.76
C ARG A 141 -25.40 -11.39 -4.67
N HIS A 142 -24.62 -11.88 -3.72
CA HIS A 142 -23.16 -11.81 -3.72
C HIS A 142 -22.61 -13.23 -3.72
N ALA A 143 -21.74 -13.52 -4.68
CA ALA A 143 -21.14 -14.83 -4.85
C ALA A 143 -20.11 -15.06 -3.72
N ILE A 144 -20.53 -15.75 -2.66
CA ILE A 144 -19.62 -16.29 -1.65
C ILE A 144 -18.98 -17.55 -2.24
N THR A 145 -17.81 -17.42 -2.86
CA THR A 145 -17.01 -18.58 -3.29
C THR A 145 -16.27 -19.13 -2.06
N GLN A 146 -16.86 -20.12 -1.39
CA GLN A 146 -16.16 -20.92 -0.38
C GLN A 146 -15.30 -21.98 -1.08
N THR A 147 -13.97 -21.86 -1.01
CA THR A 147 -13.06 -22.94 -1.40
C THR A 147 -13.11 -24.05 -0.34
N ARG A 148 -13.74 -25.19 -0.68
CA ARG A 148 -13.66 -26.43 0.11
C ARG A 148 -12.23 -26.98 0.04
N HIS A 149 -11.50 -26.98 1.15
CA HIS A 149 -10.45 -27.96 1.36
C HIS A 149 -11.08 -29.24 1.93
N GLN A 150 -11.10 -30.28 1.10
CA GLN A 150 -11.49 -31.62 1.48
C GLN A 150 -10.23 -32.34 1.96
N THR A 151 -10.05 -32.45 3.26
CA THR A 151 -9.08 -33.36 3.87
C THR A 151 -9.85 -34.42 4.62
N ASP A 152 -9.77 -35.66 4.14
CA ASP A 152 -9.82 -36.85 4.99
C ASP A 152 -8.82 -37.90 4.48
N THR A 153 -7.92 -38.23 5.40
CA THR A 153 -6.84 -39.24 5.56
C THR A 153 -7.22 -40.70 5.21
N PRO A 154 -6.34 -41.75 5.20
CA PRO A 154 -5.21 -41.95 6.15
C PRO A 154 -3.91 -42.65 5.67
N SER A 155 -2.92 -42.49 6.55
CA SER A 155 -1.69 -43.27 6.69
C SER A 155 -1.86 -44.78 6.49
N HIS A 156 -1.00 -45.36 5.65
CA HIS A 156 -0.55 -46.75 5.78
C HIS A 156 0.96 -46.82 5.51
N ARG A 157 1.69 -47.36 6.50
CA ARG A 157 3.06 -47.87 6.37
C ARG A 157 3.15 -48.84 5.18
N HIS A 158 4.30 -48.93 4.53
CA HIS A 158 5.20 -50.12 4.53
C HIS A 158 6.53 -49.79 3.84
N ALA A 159 7.58 -50.42 4.33
CA ALA A 159 8.98 -50.34 3.89
C ALA A 159 9.20 -50.97 2.50
N ILE A 160 10.19 -50.49 1.76
CA ILE A 160 11.51 -51.11 1.44
C ILE A 160 12.42 -49.99 0.95
#